data_AF-A0A957VEQ3-F1
#
_entry.id   AF-A0A957VEQ3-F1
#
_cell.length_a   1.000
_cell.length_b   1.000
_cell.length_c   1.000
_cell.angle_alpha   90.00
_cell.angle_beta   90.00
_cell.angle_gamma   90.00
#
_symmetry.space_group_name_H-M   'P 1'
#
loop_
_entity.id
_entity.type
_entity.pdbx_description
1 polymer ?
#
loop_
_entity_poly.entity_id
_entity_poly.type
_entity_poly.pdbx_seq_one_letter_code
_entity_poly.pdbx_strand_id
1 'polypeptide(L)' 'PATLDAFRDHGRAELTIENDLGDARHVFAELNALGISLAQITEDLEVAGVEAFAEAFASLLNTIERRYSVPV' A
#
# COMPACT_ATOMS: atom_id res chain seq x y z
N PRO A 1 4.40 3.94 15.88
CA PRO A 1 5.01 3.61 14.57
C PRO A 1 5.52 4.92 13.95
N ALA A 2 6.61 4.89 13.19
CA ALA A 2 7.31 6.10 12.75
C ALA A 2 6.40 7.16 12.11
N THR A 3 5.44 6.76 11.27
CA THR A 3 4.48 7.68 10.64
C THR A 3 3.56 8.39 11.65
N LEU A 4 3.10 7.69 12.69
CA LEU A 4 2.25 8.28 13.72
C LEU A 4 3.03 9.26 14.60
N ASP A 5 4.28 8.93 14.91
CA ASP A 5 5.13 9.80 15.73
C ASP A 5 5.51 11.08 14.96
N ALA A 6 5.83 10.96 13.66
CA ALA A 6 6.05 12.10 12.77
C ALA A 6 4.80 13.00 12.66
N PHE A 7 3.62 12.40 12.51
CA PHE A 7 2.37 13.18 12.45
C PHE A 7 2.07 13.91 13.78
N ARG A 8 2.49 13.38 14.94
CA ARG A 8 2.31 14.06 16.23
C ARG A 8 3.27 15.24 16.42
N ASP A 9 4.51 15.08 15.96
CA ASP A 9 5.53 16.12 16.08
C ASP A 9 5.22 17.32 15.17
N HIS A 10 4.82 17.06 13.91
CA HIS A 10 4.67 18.10 12.90
C HIS A 10 3.57 17.87 11.86
N GLY A 11 2.61 16.97 12.11
CA GLY A 11 1.45 16.77 11.24
C GLY A 11 0.42 17.90 11.39
N ARG A 12 -0.38 18.11 10.34
CA ARG A 12 -1.49 19.08 10.33
C ARG A 12 -2.81 18.34 10.08
N ALA A 13 -3.70 18.34 11.06
CA ALA A 13 -5.01 17.69 10.96
C ALA A 13 -6.03 18.65 10.35
N GLU A 14 -6.30 18.50 9.05
CA GLU A 14 -7.24 19.31 8.29
C GLU A 14 -7.99 18.48 7.26
N LEU A 15 -9.17 18.95 6.85
CA LEU A 15 -9.94 18.31 5.77
C LEU A 15 -9.33 18.70 4.42
N THR A 16 -8.39 17.90 3.93
CA THR A 16 -7.69 18.17 2.65
C THR A 16 -8.11 17.24 1.52
N ILE A 17 -9.04 16.32 1.76
CA ILE A 17 -9.40 15.27 0.79
C ILE A 17 -10.09 15.81 -0.46
N GLU A 18 -10.79 16.95 -0.34
CA GLU A 18 -11.47 17.61 -1.45
C GLU A 18 -10.67 18.78 -2.04
N ASN A 19 -9.45 19.02 -1.56
CA ASN A 19 -8.62 20.09 -2.08
C ASN A 19 -8.14 19.74 -3.49
N ASP A 20 -8.09 20.75 -4.35
CA ASP A 20 -7.40 20.71 -5.65
C ASP A 20 -7.79 19.53 -6.57
N LEU A 21 -9.07 19.11 -6.52
CA LEU A 21 -9.58 17.99 -7.33
C LEU A 21 -9.40 18.18 -8.84
N GLY A 22 -9.38 19.44 -9.31
CA GLY A 22 -9.09 19.78 -10.70
C GLY A 22 -7.66 19.40 -11.09
N ASP A 23 -6.68 19.85 -10.29
CA ASP A 23 -5.26 19.55 -10.49
C ASP A 23 -5.00 18.05 -10.35
N ALA A 24 -5.64 17.38 -9.37
CA ALA A 24 -5.58 15.93 -9.24
C ALA A 24 -6.04 15.21 -10.52
N ARG A 25 -7.10 15.71 -11.18
CA ARG A 25 -7.56 15.16 -12.48
C ARG A 25 -6.54 15.41 -13.60
N HIS A 26 -5.93 16.59 -13.62
CA HIS A 26 -4.91 16.94 -14.61
C HIS A 26 -3.68 16.03 -14.52
N VAL A 27 -3.21 15.72 -13.31
CA VAL A 27 -2.10 14.78 -13.10
C VAL A 27 -2.37 13.43 -13.76
N PHE A 28 -3.57 12.87 -13.63
CA PHE A 28 -3.91 11.60 -14.30
C PHE A 28 -3.89 11.69 -15.83
N ALA A 29 -4.32 12.82 -16.39
CA ALA A 29 -4.26 13.05 -17.83
C ALA A 29 -2.82 13.18 -18.33
N GLU A 30 -1.96 13.88 -17.59
CA GLU A 30 -0.53 14.03 -17.91
C GLU A 30 0.20 12.70 -17.85
N LEU A 31 -0.04 11.88 -16.82
CA LEU A 31 0.52 10.53 -16.73
C LEU A 31 0.18 9.71 -17.97
N ASN A 32 -1.09 9.71 -18.40
CA ASN A 32 -1.51 9.00 -19.60
C ASN A 32 -0.84 9.57 -20.87
N ALA A 33 -0.74 10.90 -21.00
CA ALA A 33 -0.06 11.54 -22.13
C ALA A 33 1.43 11.17 -22.22
N LEU A 34 2.07 10.87 -21.08
CA LEU A 34 3.44 10.35 -21.00
C LEU A 34 3.54 8.84 -21.24
N GLY A 35 2.43 8.17 -21.55
CA GLY A 35 2.37 6.72 -21.74
C GLY A 35 2.33 5.91 -20.44
N ILE A 36 2.12 6.56 -19.29
CA ILE A 36 2.01 5.91 -17.99
C ILE A 36 0.55 5.49 -17.78
N SER A 37 0.28 4.20 -17.95
CA SER A 37 -1.05 3.62 -17.75
C SER A 37 -1.32 3.37 -16.27
N LEU A 38 -2.19 4.18 -15.67
CA LEU A 38 -2.63 3.94 -14.30
C LEU A 38 -3.34 2.59 -14.16
N ALA A 39 -4.11 2.18 -15.18
CA ALA A 39 -4.82 0.90 -15.18
C ALA A 39 -3.83 -0.28 -15.07
N GLN A 40 -2.74 -0.25 -15.85
CA GLN A 40 -1.70 -1.28 -15.78
C GLN A 40 -1.03 -1.27 -14.41
N ILE A 41 -0.65 -0.09 -13.91
CA ILE A 41 -0.01 0.04 -12.60
C ILE A 41 -0.91 -0.53 -11.49
N THR A 42 -2.21 -0.23 -11.54
CA THR A 42 -3.14 -0.75 -10.52
C THR A 42 -3.32 -2.25 -10.61
N GLU A 43 -3.33 -2.84 -11.81
CA GLU A 43 -3.36 -4.29 -12.01
C GLU A 43 -2.08 -4.95 -11.45
N ASP A 44 -0.91 -4.40 -11.79
CA ASP A 44 0.38 -4.91 -11.32
C ASP A 44 0.48 -4.85 -9.79
N LEU A 45 0.04 -3.73 -9.19
CA LEU A 45 0.02 -3.54 -7.74
C LEU A 45 -0.97 -4.48 -7.05
N GLU A 46 -2.12 -4.76 -7.66
CA GLU A 46 -3.10 -5.70 -7.12
C GLU A 46 -2.54 -7.13 -7.11
N VAL A 47 -1.95 -7.58 -8.23
CA VAL A 47 -1.31 -8.90 -8.33
C VAL A 47 -0.20 -9.04 -7.30
N ALA A 48 0.72 -8.08 -7.24
CA ALA A 48 1.82 -8.08 -6.27
C ALA A 48 1.31 -8.03 -4.83
N GLY A 49 0.23 -7.29 -4.58
CA GLY A 49 -0.43 -7.23 -3.28
C GLY A 49 -0.97 -8.59 -2.85
N VAL A 50 -1.75 -9.26 -3.71
CA VAL A 50 -2.30 -10.59 -3.41
C VAL A 50 -1.19 -11.60 -3.13
N GLU A 51 -0.11 -11.58 -3.91
CA GLU A 51 1.05 -12.44 -3.70
C GLU A 51 1.71 -12.18 -2.34
N ALA A 52 2.00 -10.93 -2.00
CA ALA A 52 2.59 -10.56 -0.72
C ALA A 52 1.73 -10.99 0.49
N PHE A 53 0.40 -10.89 0.37
CA PHE A 53 -0.50 -11.38 1.41
C PHE A 53 -0.48 -12.90 1.54
N ALA A 54 -0.45 -13.64 0.42
CA ALA A 54 -0.35 -15.10 0.43
C ALA A 54 0.98 -15.56 1.05
N GLU A 55 2.09 -14.91 0.73
CA GLU A 55 3.40 -15.19 1.32
C GLU A 55 3.42 -14.94 2.83
N ALA A 56 2.88 -13.80 3.27
CA ALA A 56 2.77 -13.47 4.70
C ALA A 56 1.94 -14.52 5.45
N PHE A 57 0.86 -15.01 4.84
CA PHE A 57 0.02 -16.06 5.40
C PHE A 57 0.74 -17.40 5.48
N ALA A 58 1.45 -17.81 4.42
CA ALA A 58 2.26 -19.03 4.43
C ALA A 58 3.37 -18.97 5.49
N SER A 59 4.03 -17.80 5.64
CA SER A 59 5.03 -17.56 6.69
C SER A 59 4.46 -17.70 8.10
N LEU A 60 3.23 -17.22 8.31
CA LEU A 60 2.50 -17.40 9.57
C LEU A 60 2.26 -18.89 9.85
N LEU A 61 1.72 -19.65 8.89
CA LEU A 61 1.46 -21.08 9.05
C LEU A 61 2.74 -21.87 9.34
N ASN A 62 3.81 -21.62 8.58
CA ASN A 62 5.13 -22.24 8.83
C ASN A 62 5.65 -21.96 10.25
N THR A 63 5.39 -20.76 10.78
CA THR A 63 5.80 -20.39 12.15
C THR A 63 4.98 -21.14 13.20
N ILE A 64 3.69 -21.32 12.96
CA ILE A 64 2.79 -22.13 13.79
C ILE A 64 3.26 -23.59 13.78
N GLU A 65 3.44 -24.19 12.61
CA GLU A 65 3.88 -25.58 12.45
C GLU A 65 5.22 -25.85 13.15
N ARG A 66 6.21 -24.97 12.97
CA ARG A 66 7.50 -25.08 13.68
C ARG A 66 7.35 -25.10 15.19
N ARG A 67 6.42 -24.30 15.75
CA ARG A 67 6.16 -24.29 17.20
C ARG A 67 5.54 -25.61 17.69
N TYR A 68 4.72 -26.27 16.88
CA TYR A 68 4.07 -27.54 17.24
C TYR A 68 4.91 -28.78 16.92
N SER A 69 5.94 -28.66 16.08
CA SER A 69 6.80 -29.78 15.66
C SER A 69 8.03 -30.01 16.56
N VAL A 70 8.30 -29.10 17.51
CA VAL A 70 9.37 -29.29 18.51
C VAL A 70 8.78 -30.08 19.68
N PRO A 71 9.33 -31.28 20.02
CA PRO A 71 8.92 -32.00 21.22
C PRO A 71 9.33 -31.20 22.45
N VAL A 72 8.43 -31.10 23.43
CA VAL A 72 8.68 -30.52 24.77
C VAL A 72 9.80 -31.27 25.47
#